data_AF-A0A838WIS7-F1
#
_entry.id   AF-A0A838WIS7-F1
#
_cell.length_a   1.000
_cell.length_b   1.000
_cell.length_c   1.000
_cell.angle_alpha   90.00
_cell.angle_beta   90.00
_cell.angle_gamma   90.00
#
_symmetry.space_group_name_H-M   'P 1'
#
loop_
_entity.id
_entity.type
_entity.pdbx_description
1 polymer ?
#
loop_
_entity_poly.entity_id
_entity_poly.type
_entity_poly.pdbx_seq_one_letter_code
_entity_poly.pdbx_strand_id
1 'polypeptide(L)' 'PSGHRRFYLADIKRITPRDFNQLEDRVTINYARVSSSDQKEELTRQIQVLEAFSGANGWQFETIYDLGSGLNYNKKG' A
#
# COMPACT_ATOMS: atom_id res chain seq x y z
N PRO A 1 -8.18 14.67 -28.27
CA PRO A 1 -9.24 14.02 -27.47
C PRO A 1 -8.67 13.52 -26.12
N SER A 2 -8.96 14.22 -25.02
CA SER A 2 -8.38 13.90 -23.70
C SER A 2 -9.03 12.64 -23.12
N GLY A 3 -8.21 11.62 -22.81
CA GLY A 3 -8.64 10.30 -22.32
C GLY A 3 -9.14 10.25 -20.87
N HIS A 4 -9.83 11.29 -20.40
CA HIS A 4 -10.40 11.28 -19.05
C HIS A 4 -11.76 10.59 -19.04
N ARG A 5 -11.83 9.43 -18.40
CA ARG A 5 -13.10 8.76 -18.09
C ARG A 5 -13.65 9.34 -16.78
N ARG A 6 -14.85 9.95 -16.83
CA ARG A 6 -15.59 10.44 -15.66
C ARG A 6 -16.62 9.39 -15.26
N PHE A 7 -16.82 9.23 -13.95
CA PHE A 7 -17.82 8.34 -13.38
C PHE A 7 -18.72 9.12 -12.43
N TYR A 8 -20.00 8.75 -12.35
CA TYR A 8 -20.87 9.29 -11.32
C TYR A 8 -20.48 8.71 -9.97
N LEU A 9 -20.43 9.55 -8.94
CA LEU A 9 -20.16 9.10 -7.57
C LEU A 9 -21.18 8.05 -7.09
N ALA A 10 -22.42 8.13 -7.55
CA ALA A 10 -23.47 7.16 -7.25
C ALA A 10 -23.11 5.75 -7.77
N ASP A 11 -22.53 5.64 -8.97
CA ASP A 11 -22.12 4.36 -9.54
C ASP A 11 -20.97 3.74 -8.75
N ILE A 12 -19.98 4.55 -8.36
CA ILE A 12 -18.85 4.12 -7.53
C ILE A 12 -19.35 3.62 -6.17
N LYS A 13 -20.24 4.38 -5.52
CA LYS A 13 -20.81 4.00 -4.22
C LYS A 13 -21.65 2.71 -4.30
N ARG A 14 -22.35 2.46 -5.41
CA ARG A 14 -23.15 1.25 -5.61
C ARG A 14 -22.30 -0.02 -5.74
N ILE A 15 -21.13 0.07 -6.36
CA ILE A 15 -20.23 -1.08 -6.55
C ILE A 15 -19.20 -1.23 -5.42
N THR A 16 -19.11 -0.23 -4.54
CA THR A 16 -18.24 -0.29 -3.37
C THR A 16 -19.05 -0.88 -2.22
N PRO A 17 -18.74 -2.11 -1.75
CA PRO A 17 -19.53 -2.76 -0.71
C PRO A 17 -19.40 -2.10 0.68
N ARG A 18 -18.61 -1.03 0.80
CA ARG A 18 -18.32 -0.37 2.08
C ARG A 18 -19.24 0.81 2.33
N ASP A 19 -19.85 0.82 3.50
CA ASP A 19 -20.51 2.01 4.04
C ASP A 19 -19.45 2.96 4.59
N PHE A 20 -19.35 4.15 4.00
CA PHE A 20 -18.41 5.19 4.42
C PHE A 20 -18.81 5.87 5.72
N ASN A 21 -20.05 5.68 6.19
CA ASN A 21 -20.55 6.23 7.45
C ASN A 21 -20.30 5.29 8.64
N GLN A 22 -19.85 4.06 8.39
CA GLN A 22 -19.53 3.10 9.44
C GLN A 22 -18.03 3.15 9.73
N LEU A 23 -17.69 3.57 10.95
CA LEU A 23 -16.33 3.45 11.48
C LEU A 23 -16.08 1.97 11.76
N GLU A 24 -15.53 1.26 10.78
CA GLU A 24 -14.99 -0.07 10.97
C GLU A 24 -13.66 0.02 11.75
N ASP A 25 -13.40 -0.94 12.63
CA ASP A 25 -12.07 -1.15 13.20
C ASP A 25 -11.12 -1.52 12.04
N ARG A 26 -10.35 -0.54 11.58
CA ARG A 26 -9.44 -0.69 10.44
C ARG A 26 -8.01 -0.84 10.94
N VAL A 27 -7.35 -1.86 10.42
CA VAL A 27 -5.90 -2.02 10.55
C VAL A 27 -5.22 -1.29 9.41
N THR A 28 -4.26 -0.43 9.74
CA THR A 28 -3.38 0.24 8.78
C THR A 28 -2.33 -0.75 8.29
N ILE A 29 -2.10 -0.81 6.98
CA ILE A 29 -1.06 -1.67 6.42
C ILE A 29 0.18 -0.84 6.07
N ASN A 30 1.27 -1.09 6.77
CA ASN A 30 2.60 -0.63 6.41
C ASN A 30 3.16 -1.54 5.30
N TYR A 31 3.71 -0.94 4.24
CA TYR A 31 4.31 -1.70 3.13
C TYR A 31 5.74 -1.25 2.84
N ALA A 32 6.68 -2.18 2.85
CA ALA A 32 8.09 -1.95 2.52
C ALA A 32 8.58 -2.94 1.45
N ARG A 33 9.51 -2.51 0.59
CA ARG A 33 10.01 -3.38 -0.49
C ARG A 33 11.39 -2.97 -0.95
N VAL A 34 12.22 -3.97 -1.27
CA VAL A 34 13.50 -3.76 -1.96
C VAL A 34 13.63 -4.68 -3.17
N SER A 35 14.44 -4.26 -4.13
CA SER A 35 14.54 -4.95 -5.43
C SER A 35 15.53 -6.13 -5.40
N SER A 36 16.52 -6.08 -4.52
CA SER A 36 17.56 -7.11 -4.37
C SER A 36 17.67 -7.59 -2.93
N SER A 37 18.00 -8.88 -2.76
CA SER A 37 18.32 -9.49 -1.46
C SER A 37 19.44 -8.78 -0.72
N ASP A 38 20.36 -8.16 -1.46
CA ASP A 38 21.51 -7.45 -0.88
C ASP A 38 21.09 -6.18 -0.13
N GLN A 39 19.86 -5.71 -0.32
CA GLN A 39 19.30 -4.52 0.32
C GLN A 39 18.45 -4.86 1.56
N LYS A 40 18.62 -6.06 2.15
CA LYS A 40 17.82 -6.52 3.29
C LYS A 40 17.94 -5.64 4.54
N GLU A 41 19.10 -5.05 4.78
CA GLU A 41 19.30 -4.12 5.90
C GLU A 41 18.47 -2.85 5.73
N GLU A 42 18.45 -2.30 4.51
CA GLU A 42 17.62 -1.14 4.18
C GLU A 42 16.13 -1.47 4.28
N LEU A 43 15.71 -2.67 3.85
CA LEU A 43 14.33 -3.14 4.05
C LEU A 43 13.95 -3.16 5.54
N THR A 44 14.85 -3.66 6.39
CA THR A 44 14.64 -3.72 7.85
C THR A 44 14.51 -2.32 8.43
N ARG A 45 15.36 -1.38 7.98
CA ARG A 45 15.29 0.03 8.41
C ARG A 45 13.97 0.70 7.99
N GLN A 46 13.48 0.44 6.77
CA GLN A 46 12.19 0.95 6.29
C GLN A 46 11.03 0.43 7.14
N ILE A 47 11.02 -0.87 7.46
CA ILE A 47 10.01 -1.48 8.34
C ILE A 47 9.99 -0.77 9.69
N GLN A 48 11.14 -0.62 10.34
CA GLN A 48 11.23 0.03 11.66
C GLN A 48 10.72 1.47 11.64
N VAL A 49 11.03 2.24 10.61
CA VAL A 49 10.53 3.61 10.46
C VAL A 49 9.02 3.65 10.31
N LEU A 50 8.44 2.75 9.51
CA LEU A 50 6.99 2.67 9.31
C LEU A 50 6.26 2.27 10.60
N GLU A 51 6.80 1.31 11.34
CA GLU A 51 6.22 0.85 12.61
C GLU A 51 6.30 1.92 13.69
N ALA A 52 7.44 2.60 13.81
CA ALA A 52 7.60 3.72 14.73
C ALA A 52 6.62 4.86 14.41
N PHE A 53 6.43 5.17 13.12
CA PHE A 53 5.48 6.19 12.68
C PHE A 53 4.04 5.79 13.02
N SER A 54 3.60 4.59 12.64
CA SER A 54 2.24 4.11 12.91
C SER A 54 1.97 4.00 14.42
N GLY A 55 2.95 3.53 15.20
CA GLY A 55 2.88 3.49 16.66
C GLY A 55 2.79 4.88 17.30
N ALA A 56 3.60 5.84 16.84
CA ALA A 56 3.56 7.23 17.34
C ALA A 56 2.22 7.92 17.05
N ASN A 57 1.53 7.53 15.97
CA ASN A 57 0.20 8.04 15.64
C ASN A 57 -0.95 7.26 16.31
N GLY A 58 -0.65 6.23 17.12
CA GLY A 58 -1.66 5.44 17.83
C GLY A 58 -2.50 4.53 16.93
N TRP A 59 -2.01 4.18 15.74
CA TRP A 59 -2.75 3.34 14.81
C TRP A 59 -2.65 1.86 15.17
N GLN A 60 -3.71 1.10 14.93
CA GLN A 60 -3.60 -0.35 14.79
C GLN A 60 -2.98 -0.62 13.42
N PHE A 61 -1.88 -1.37 13.37
CA PHE A 61 -1.19 -1.62 12.11
C PHE A 61 -0.60 -3.03 11.99
N GLU A 62 -0.42 -3.46 10.75
CA GLU A 62 0.36 -4.63 10.35
C GLU A 62 1.38 -4.21 9.30
N THR A 63 2.56 -4.85 9.32
CA THR A 63 3.61 -4.59 8.33
C THR A 63 3.75 -5.78 7.41
N ILE A 64 3.63 -5.55 6.10
CA ILE A 64 3.95 -6.51 5.05
C ILE A 64 5.14 -6.02 4.23
N TYR A 65 5.94 -6.95 3.71
CA TYR A 65 7.09 -6.60 2.91
C TYR A 65 7.28 -7.57 1.74
N ASP A 66 7.96 -7.08 0.71
CA ASP A 66 8.30 -7.88 -0.48
C ASP A 66 9.78 -7.75 -0.84
N LEU A 67 10.32 -8.83 -1.40
CA LEU A 67 11.68 -8.88 -1.92
C LEU A 67 11.63 -9.28 -3.40
N GLY A 68 11.82 -8.30 -4.29
CA GLY A 68 11.77 -8.55 -5.72
C GLY A 68 11.79 -7.27 -6.55
N SER A 69 12.37 -7.36 -7.76
CA SER A 69 12.33 -6.23 -8.69
C SER A 69 10.89 -5.97 -9.15
N GLY A 70 10.44 -4.71 -9.10
CA GLY A 70 9.05 -4.36 -9.48
C GLY A 70 8.79 -4.45 -10.98
N LEU A 71 9.85 -4.62 -11.75
CA LEU A 71 9.88 -4.75 -13.19
C LEU A 71 10.96 -5.77 -13.52
N ASN A 72 10.57 -6.93 -14.06
CA ASN A 72 11.53 -7.88 -14.61
C ASN A 72 11.98 -7.37 -15.99
N TYR A 73 13.15 -6.72 -16.05
CA TYR A 73 13.73 -6.14 -17.27
C TYR A 73 14.17 -7.18 -18.32
N ASN A 74 14.08 -8.48 -18.03
CA ASN A 74 14.36 -9.54 -19.00
C ASN A 74 13.24 -9.73 -20.06
N LYS A 75 12.17 -8.94 -20.03
CA LYS A 75 11.29 -8.80 -21.20
C LYS A 75 12.03 -8.03 -22.29
N LYS A 76 12.56 -8.75 -23.28
CA LYS A 76 12.90 -8.16 -24.57
C LYS A 76 11.61 -7.59 -25.17
N GLY A 77 11.53 -6.26 -25.26
CA GLY A 77 10.56 -5.58 -26.10
C GLY A 77 10.78 -5.89 -27.57
#